data_AF-A0A522PL93-F1
#
_entry.id   AF-A0A522PL93-F1
#
_cell.length_a   1.000
_cell.length_b   1.000
_cell.length_c   1.000
_cell.angle_alpha   90.00
_cell.angle_beta   90.00
_cell.angle_gamma   90.00
#
_symmetry.space_group_name_H-M   'P 1'
#
loop_
_entity.id
_entity.type
_entity.pdbx_description
1 polymer ?
#
loop_
_entity_poly.entity_id
_entity_poly.type
_entity_poly.pdbx_seq_one_letter_code
_entity_poly.pdbx_strand_id
1 'polypeptide(L)'
;MRRVLLAIALTMTLAACAKSGGAPAQGPSYTGVGYVRVEDAVRRHPLYAQLKQYDEEIALLQGAGVPAPPVDAAELARREAELQHSLTAAAADAKAELGRLQQHYEQQEHEAVAAALKAAGAAPGGAGGAGVVSGVASDFQRQAKEVDQRAQQSFDAYRDQVIAQDRAQLAAAAKRLADEADRKYRDKEHGLSSAEAQLAQELAQESAPQRLELRTKLQNLALDQAARKALEDQLQALDQADADQVAELRNRDQKALGAYQSELQGDVQSKMQAYSAQVHRDTNAKLEQRAGLERDAIQKQVRALAPQVSRQLDGFELSKMPPPLRARVESIHRDFLNRYQADAQGELDRFDKTRQQLSARYAALHGAVGAADAQTAKEVARLQHDRDQLYAKIVDQVESRARAIGQRRGLKVVLGGAIAAGTGVDLTDDVERDLEKSHA
;
A
#
# COMPACT_ATOMS: atom_id res chain seq x y z
N MET A 1 20.36 9.13 -22.57
CA MET A 1 20.30 7.72 -22.99
C MET A 1 18.97 7.48 -23.68
N ARG A 2 18.98 7.25 -25.00
CA ARG A 2 17.79 7.09 -25.84
C ARG A 2 17.14 5.71 -25.58
N ARG A 3 15.87 5.67 -25.18
CA ARG A 3 15.07 4.43 -25.09
C ARG A 3 14.08 4.39 -26.24
N VAL A 4 14.18 3.32 -27.01
CA VAL A 4 13.40 2.99 -28.20
C VAL A 4 12.03 2.47 -27.76
N LEU A 5 10.96 3.13 -28.21
CA LEU A 5 9.58 2.65 -28.13
C LEU A 5 9.32 1.77 -29.35
N LEU A 6 9.04 0.48 -29.11
CA LEU A 6 8.64 -0.47 -30.15
C LEU A 6 7.10 -0.53 -30.16
N ALA A 7 6.50 0.10 -31.17
CA ALA A 7 5.08 0.00 -31.46
C ALA A 7 4.87 -1.21 -32.39
N ILE A 8 4.13 -2.22 -31.92
CA ILE A 8 3.70 -3.35 -32.75
C ILE A 8 2.36 -2.98 -33.37
N ALA A 9 2.40 -2.61 -34.66
CA ALA A 9 1.23 -2.40 -35.49
C ALA A 9 0.72 -3.76 -35.99
N LEU A 10 -0.48 -4.15 -35.56
CA LEU A 10 -1.17 -5.36 -36.02
C LEU A 10 -1.90 -5.06 -37.34
N THR A 11 -1.30 -5.43 -38.46
CA THR A 11 -1.90 -5.36 -39.79
C THR A 11 -2.85 -6.56 -40.01
N MET A 12 -4.16 -6.29 -40.08
CA MET A 12 -5.15 -7.23 -40.59
C MET A 12 -5.05 -7.33 -42.12
N THR A 13 -4.49 -8.43 -42.61
CA THR A 13 -4.61 -8.84 -44.02
C THR A 13 -5.82 -9.75 -44.19
N LEU A 14 -6.86 -9.20 -44.83
CA LEU A 14 -7.94 -9.95 -45.47
C LEU A 14 -7.36 -10.74 -46.65
N ALA A 15 -7.37 -12.07 -46.57
CA ALA A 15 -7.01 -12.95 -47.68
C ALA A 15 -8.20 -13.85 -48.08
N ALA A 16 -8.31 -14.02 -49.40
CA ALA A 16 -9.44 -14.48 -50.17
C ALA A 16 -9.92 -15.92 -49.90
N CYS A 17 -11.23 -16.10 -50.07
CA CYS A 17 -11.92 -17.37 -50.18
C CYS A 17 -11.36 -18.25 -51.31
N ALA A 18 -10.86 -19.44 -50.98
CA ALA A 18 -10.70 -20.54 -51.91
C ALA A 18 -11.76 -21.62 -51.61
N LYS A 19 -12.69 -21.81 -52.55
CA LYS A 19 -13.78 -22.78 -52.48
C LYS A 19 -13.27 -24.13 -52.98
N SER A 20 -12.76 -24.98 -52.08
CA SER A 20 -12.43 -26.38 -52.38
C SER A 20 -13.67 -27.26 -52.18
N GLY A 21 -14.27 -27.69 -53.30
CA GLY A 21 -15.37 -28.65 -53.33
C GLY A 21 -14.88 -30.07 -53.07
N GLY A 22 -14.86 -30.48 -51.80
CA GLY A 22 -14.79 -31.89 -51.41
C GLY A 22 -16.20 -32.42 -51.13
N ALA A 23 -16.60 -33.49 -51.81
CA ALA A 23 -17.86 -34.16 -51.53
C ALA A 23 -17.90 -34.62 -50.05
N PRO A 24 -18.99 -34.38 -49.30
CA PRO A 24 -19.07 -34.78 -47.92
C PRO A 24 -19.05 -36.31 -47.83
N ALA A 25 -18.04 -36.85 -47.15
CA ALA A 25 -18.06 -38.25 -46.73
C ALA A 25 -19.33 -38.46 -45.90
N GLN A 26 -20.27 -39.26 -46.42
CA GLN A 26 -21.49 -39.65 -45.73
C GLN A 26 -21.11 -40.53 -44.54
N GLY A 27 -20.88 -39.89 -43.39
CA GLY A 27 -20.88 -40.57 -42.12
C GLY A 27 -22.29 -41.07 -41.78
N PRO A 28 -22.43 -42.05 -40.87
CA PRO A 28 -23.72 -42.51 -40.38
C PRO A 28 -24.65 -41.34 -40.01
N SER A 29 -25.88 -41.37 -40.54
CA SER A 29 -26.93 -40.42 -40.20
C SER A 29 -27.49 -40.81 -38.84
N TYR A 30 -27.30 -39.94 -37.85
CA TYR A 30 -27.80 -40.17 -36.50
C TYR A 30 -29.03 -39.30 -36.27
N THR A 31 -30.15 -39.91 -35.90
CA THR A 31 -31.32 -39.19 -35.38
C THR A 31 -31.24 -39.14 -33.86
N GLY A 32 -30.76 -38.02 -33.30
CA GLY A 32 -30.55 -37.90 -31.85
C GLY A 32 -30.10 -36.52 -31.40
N VAL A 33 -29.74 -36.42 -30.12
CA VAL A 33 -29.13 -35.24 -29.49
C VAL A 33 -27.61 -35.40 -29.53
N GLY A 34 -26.88 -34.40 -30.00
CA GLY A 34 -25.44 -34.33 -29.88
C GLY A 34 -25.02 -33.57 -28.62
N TYR A 35 -23.84 -33.85 -28.10
CA TYR A 35 -23.23 -33.02 -27.07
C TYR A 35 -21.75 -32.77 -27.36
N VAL A 36 -21.21 -31.69 -26.80
CA VAL A 36 -19.79 -31.37 -26.83
C VAL A 36 -19.31 -31.05 -25.41
N ARG A 37 -18.18 -31.64 -25.02
CA ARG A 37 -17.47 -31.31 -23.79
C ARG A 37 -16.67 -30.04 -24.04
N VAL A 38 -17.27 -28.91 -23.68
CA VAL A 38 -16.75 -27.58 -24.03
C VAL A 38 -15.38 -27.37 -23.41
N GLU A 39 -15.15 -27.82 -22.17
CA GLU A 39 -13.86 -27.70 -21.49
C GLU A 39 -12.74 -28.45 -22.22
N ASP A 40 -13.01 -29.67 -22.70
CA ASP A 40 -12.04 -30.49 -23.44
C ASP A 40 -11.70 -29.84 -24.79
N ALA A 41 -12.73 -29.40 -25.52
CA ALA A 41 -12.56 -28.71 -26.80
C ALA A 41 -11.85 -27.35 -26.65
N VAL A 42 -12.09 -26.61 -25.57
CA VAL A 42 -11.37 -25.36 -25.25
C VAL A 42 -9.89 -25.64 -24.99
N ARG A 43 -9.53 -26.72 -24.28
CA ARG A 43 -8.12 -27.08 -24.00
C ARG A 43 -7.32 -27.42 -25.26
N ARG A 44 -7.97 -27.96 -26.29
CA ARG A 44 -7.35 -28.22 -27.61
C ARG A 44 -7.51 -27.07 -28.60
N HIS A 45 -8.14 -25.97 -28.20
CA HIS A 45 -8.32 -24.83 -29.08
C HIS A 45 -6.96 -24.16 -29.41
N PRO A 46 -6.71 -23.70 -30.65
CA PRO A 46 -5.44 -23.06 -31.02
C PRO A 46 -5.09 -21.80 -30.19
N LEU A 47 -6.12 -21.10 -29.71
CA LEU A 47 -5.96 -19.91 -28.83
C LEU A 47 -5.80 -20.25 -27.34
N TYR A 48 -5.82 -21.53 -26.96
CA TYR A 48 -5.71 -21.95 -25.57
C TYR A 48 -4.37 -21.53 -24.94
N ALA A 49 -3.29 -21.55 -25.71
CA ALA A 49 -1.98 -21.06 -25.24
C ALA A 49 -2.01 -19.59 -24.82
N GLN A 50 -2.80 -18.76 -25.51
CA GLN A 50 -2.95 -17.33 -25.19
C GLN A 50 -3.82 -17.13 -23.95
N LEU A 51 -4.82 -17.99 -23.75
CA LEU A 51 -5.63 -18.00 -22.52
C LEU A 51 -4.79 -18.44 -21.31
N LYS A 52 -3.95 -19.46 -21.48
CA LYS A 52 -2.98 -19.90 -20.48
C LYS A 52 -1.95 -18.81 -20.18
N GLN A 53 -1.52 -18.05 -21.18
CA GLN A 53 -0.64 -16.90 -20.99
C GLN A 53 -1.32 -15.82 -20.12
N TYR A 54 -2.60 -15.49 -20.35
CA TYR A 54 -3.32 -14.58 -19.47
C TYR A 54 -3.45 -15.13 -18.05
N ASP A 55 -3.78 -16.42 -17.89
CA ASP A 55 -3.86 -17.04 -16.56
C ASP A 55 -2.48 -17.01 -15.86
N GLU A 56 -1.38 -17.20 -16.59
CA GLU A 56 -0.01 -17.08 -16.08
C GLU A 56 0.37 -15.63 -15.74
N GLU A 57 -0.02 -14.64 -16.54
CA GLU A 57 0.21 -13.22 -16.28
C GLU A 57 -0.63 -12.71 -15.10
N ILE A 58 -1.89 -13.14 -14.99
CA ILE A 58 -2.76 -12.88 -13.85
C ILE A 58 -2.18 -13.55 -12.60
N ALA A 59 -1.79 -14.83 -12.68
CA ALA A 59 -1.15 -15.54 -11.57
C ALA A 59 0.23 -14.96 -11.23
N LEU A 60 0.94 -14.39 -12.20
CA LEU A 60 2.17 -13.65 -11.94
C LEU A 60 1.85 -12.36 -11.21
N LEU A 61 0.85 -11.58 -11.61
CA LEU A 61 0.50 -10.31 -10.97
C LEU A 61 -0.29 -10.47 -9.65
N GLN A 62 -0.92 -11.62 -9.43
CA GLN A 62 -1.64 -11.97 -8.19
C GLN A 62 -0.77 -12.81 -7.23
N GLY A 63 0.03 -13.73 -7.76
CA GLY A 63 0.89 -14.67 -7.01
C GLY A 63 2.31 -14.15 -6.81
N ALA A 64 2.86 -13.42 -7.78
CA ALA A 64 3.67 -12.28 -7.41
C ALA A 64 2.68 -11.15 -7.14
N GLY A 65 2.26 -11.03 -5.89
CA GLY A 65 2.33 -9.69 -5.32
C GLY A 65 3.77 -9.24 -5.54
N VAL A 66 4.09 -8.71 -6.73
CA VAL A 66 5.10 -7.70 -6.87
C VAL A 66 4.36 -6.55 -6.25
N PRO A 67 4.55 -6.30 -4.94
CA PRO A 67 4.18 -4.99 -4.47
C PRO A 67 4.96 -4.07 -5.42
N ALA A 68 4.44 -2.93 -5.85
CA ALA A 68 5.38 -1.94 -6.36
C ALA A 68 6.50 -1.87 -5.32
N PRO A 69 7.74 -2.30 -5.68
CA PRO A 69 8.63 -3.06 -4.80
C PRO A 69 8.47 -2.46 -3.43
N PRO A 70 7.82 -3.20 -2.48
CA PRO A 70 7.21 -2.58 -1.30
C PRO A 70 8.32 -1.72 -0.80
N VAL A 71 8.23 -0.38 -0.86
CA VAL A 71 9.44 0.47 -0.77
C VAL A 71 10.25 -0.15 0.33
N ASP A 72 11.39 -0.81 -0.04
CA ASP A 72 11.95 -1.92 0.76
C ASP A 72 11.85 -1.49 2.21
N ALA A 73 11.30 -2.27 3.13
CA ALA A 73 11.10 -1.76 4.49
C ALA A 73 12.38 -1.07 5.02
N ALA A 74 13.56 -1.53 4.55
CA ALA A 74 14.83 -0.83 4.70
C ALA A 74 14.97 0.50 3.92
N GLU A 75 14.59 0.58 2.64
CA GLU A 75 14.51 1.83 1.85
C GLU A 75 13.47 2.83 2.40
N LEU A 76 12.28 2.38 2.84
CA LEU A 76 11.28 3.24 3.47
C LEU A 76 11.86 3.77 4.78
N ALA A 77 12.45 2.91 5.62
CA ALA A 77 13.15 3.31 6.83
C ALA A 77 14.31 4.27 6.56
N ARG A 78 15.07 4.09 5.46
CA ARG A 78 16.12 5.02 5.03
C ARG A 78 15.56 6.38 4.66
N ARG A 79 14.49 6.43 3.86
CA ARG A 79 13.82 7.67 3.47
C ARG A 79 13.17 8.37 4.66
N GLU A 80 12.60 7.63 5.59
CA GLU A 80 12.12 8.17 6.86
C GLU A 80 13.26 8.73 7.70
N ALA A 81 14.40 8.02 7.78
CA ALA A 81 15.59 8.50 8.47
C ALA A 81 16.16 9.77 7.81
N GLU A 82 16.15 9.84 6.48
CA GLU A 82 16.58 11.03 5.72
C GLU A 82 15.64 12.22 5.94
N LEU A 83 14.32 12.01 5.92
CA LEU A 83 13.34 13.05 6.25
C LEU A 83 13.49 13.52 7.70
N GLN A 84 13.73 12.61 8.63
CA GLN A 84 13.95 12.94 10.04
C GLN A 84 15.27 13.70 10.20
N HIS A 85 16.34 13.28 9.53
CA HIS A 85 17.62 14.00 9.51
C HIS A 85 17.45 15.42 8.93
N SER A 86 16.69 15.57 7.85
CA SER A 86 16.37 16.87 7.24
C SER A 86 15.58 17.77 8.19
N LEU A 87 14.65 17.20 8.96
CA LEU A 87 13.89 17.95 9.98
C LEU A 87 14.80 18.41 11.13
N THR A 88 15.68 17.53 11.61
CA THR A 88 16.66 17.87 12.66
C THR A 88 17.65 18.94 12.18
N ALA A 89 18.14 18.83 10.94
CA ALA A 89 19.02 19.82 10.33
C ALA A 89 18.32 21.18 10.19
N ALA A 90 17.09 21.22 9.66
CA ALA A 90 16.32 22.45 9.54
C ALA A 90 16.05 23.12 10.90
N ALA A 91 15.81 22.33 11.95
CA ALA A 91 15.66 22.84 13.31
C ALA A 91 16.98 23.42 13.86
N ALA A 92 18.12 22.75 13.59
CA ALA A 92 19.44 23.23 13.98
C ALA A 92 19.83 24.53 13.25
N ASP A 93 19.52 24.64 11.96
CA ASP A 93 19.76 25.83 11.14
C ASP A 93 18.92 27.02 11.62
N ALA A 94 17.61 26.83 11.83
CA ALA A 94 16.74 27.87 12.37
C ALA A 94 17.22 28.35 13.74
N LYS A 95 17.70 27.44 14.59
CA LYS A 95 18.31 27.77 15.89
C LYS A 95 19.60 28.58 15.73
N ALA A 96 20.47 28.18 14.82
CA ALA A 96 21.71 28.91 14.56
C ALA A 96 21.42 30.33 14.07
N GLU A 97 20.41 30.50 13.22
CA GLU A 97 20.01 31.84 12.75
C GLU A 97 19.35 32.70 13.81
N LEU A 98 18.46 32.15 14.64
CA LEU A 98 17.92 32.90 15.78
C LEU A 98 19.04 33.37 16.73
N GLY A 99 20.05 32.52 16.96
CA GLY A 99 21.23 32.89 17.73
C GLY A 99 22.07 33.99 17.09
N ARG A 100 22.21 33.99 15.76
CA ARG A 100 22.91 35.06 15.01
C ARG A 100 22.13 36.37 15.02
N LEU A 101 20.81 36.30 14.80
CA LEU A 101 19.88 37.44 14.88
C LEU A 101 19.95 38.12 16.24
N GLN A 102 19.89 37.31 17.31
CA GLN A 102 20.01 37.82 18.68
C GLN A 102 21.34 38.58 18.87
N GLN A 103 22.47 37.96 18.51
CA GLN A 103 23.79 38.60 18.64
C GLN A 103 23.90 39.89 17.82
N HIS A 104 23.34 39.89 16.60
CA HIS A 104 23.35 41.04 15.72
C HIS A 104 22.58 42.23 16.32
N TYR A 105 21.37 41.98 16.84
CA TYR A 105 20.55 43.02 17.43
C TYR A 105 21.11 43.52 18.76
N GLU A 106 21.71 42.65 19.57
CA GLU A 106 22.41 43.05 20.79
C GLU A 106 23.59 44.00 20.49
N GLN A 107 24.40 43.71 19.46
CA GLN A 107 25.50 44.59 19.05
C GLN A 107 25.00 45.96 18.60
N GLN A 108 23.96 46.00 17.77
CA GLN A 108 23.37 47.25 17.29
C GLN A 108 22.73 48.06 18.42
N GLU A 109 22.08 47.39 19.37
CA GLU A 109 21.52 48.04 20.56
C GLU A 109 22.63 48.68 21.40
N HIS A 110 23.71 47.95 21.67
CA HIS A 110 24.86 48.46 22.41
C HIS A 110 25.48 49.69 21.74
N GLU A 111 25.67 49.66 20.42
CA GLU A 111 26.19 50.81 19.66
C GLU A 111 25.24 52.01 19.72
N ALA A 112 23.94 51.79 19.59
CA ALA A 112 22.93 52.86 19.64
C ALA A 112 22.81 53.48 21.04
N VAL A 113 22.85 52.67 22.10
CA VAL A 113 22.84 53.14 23.49
C VAL A 113 24.13 53.89 23.80
N ALA A 114 25.30 53.36 23.41
CA ALA A 114 26.58 54.04 23.58
C ALA A 114 26.62 55.39 22.85
N ALA A 115 26.09 55.46 21.62
CA ALA A 115 25.96 56.69 20.86
C ALA A 115 25.02 57.70 21.55
N ALA A 116 23.88 57.24 22.09
CA ALA A 116 22.95 58.10 22.82
C ALA A 116 23.57 58.66 24.11
N LEU A 117 24.32 57.84 24.86
CA LEU A 117 25.05 58.27 26.07
C LEU A 117 26.14 59.30 25.73
N LYS A 118 26.90 59.06 24.65
CA LYS A 118 27.93 59.99 24.16
C LYS A 118 27.33 61.33 23.72
N ALA A 119 26.19 61.31 23.03
CA ALA A 119 25.49 62.51 22.59
C ALA A 119 24.92 63.33 23.75
N ALA A 120 24.59 62.70 24.87
CA ALA A 120 24.10 63.36 26.08
C ALA A 120 25.23 63.94 26.97
N GLY A 121 26.50 63.86 26.55
CA GLY A 121 27.64 64.40 27.31
C GLY A 121 28.01 63.59 28.55
N ALA A 122 27.45 62.39 28.71
CA ALA A 122 27.84 61.45 29.76
C ALA A 122 29.18 60.81 29.38
N ALA A 123 30.30 61.48 29.67
CA ALA A 123 31.63 60.95 29.38
C ALA A 123 31.88 59.64 30.18
N PRO A 124 32.52 58.61 29.58
CA PRO A 124 32.75 57.31 30.24
C PRO A 124 33.73 57.32 31.45
N GLY A 125 34.13 58.51 31.94
CA GLY A 125 35.30 58.72 32.80
C GLY A 125 35.12 58.49 34.30
N GLY A 126 33.94 58.08 34.77
CA GLY A 126 33.78 57.61 36.16
C GLY A 126 34.24 56.15 36.26
N ALA A 127 35.38 55.91 36.91
CA ALA A 127 36.14 54.63 36.96
C ALA A 127 35.38 53.35 37.42
N GLY A 128 34.06 53.39 37.65
CA GLY A 128 33.24 52.23 38.01
C GLY A 128 32.07 51.91 37.07
N GLY A 129 31.69 52.82 36.15
CA GLY A 129 30.44 52.67 35.39
C GLY A 129 30.51 51.71 34.20
N ALA A 130 31.53 51.83 33.35
CA ALA A 130 31.58 51.07 32.08
C ALA A 130 31.74 49.55 32.27
N GLY A 131 32.47 49.10 33.31
CA GLY A 131 32.71 47.67 33.57
C GLY A 131 31.51 46.93 34.17
N VAL A 132 30.64 47.62 34.91
CA VAL A 132 29.51 47.00 35.61
C VAL A 132 28.31 46.77 34.67
N VAL A 133 28.05 47.68 33.71
CA VAL A 133 27.02 47.48 32.67
C VAL A 133 27.37 46.27 31.79
N SER A 134 28.65 46.12 31.45
CA SER A 134 29.18 44.97 30.72
C SER A 134 28.97 43.65 31.48
N GLY A 135 29.20 43.64 32.81
CA GLY A 135 29.03 42.46 33.65
C GLY A 135 27.58 41.98 33.74
N VAL A 136 26.64 42.88 34.05
CA VAL A 136 25.21 42.53 34.21
C VAL A 136 24.59 42.05 32.90
N ALA A 137 24.89 42.70 31.77
CA ALA A 137 24.44 42.24 30.47
C ALA A 137 24.99 40.83 30.14
N SER A 138 26.26 40.57 30.48
CA SER A 138 26.87 39.25 30.24
C SER A 138 26.30 38.13 31.12
N ASP A 139 25.96 38.42 32.38
CA ASP A 139 25.34 37.46 33.29
C ASP A 139 23.90 37.14 32.89
N PHE A 140 23.15 38.16 32.49
CA PHE A 140 21.81 38.02 31.94
C PHE A 140 21.81 37.15 30.67
N GLN A 141 22.73 37.43 29.73
CA GLN A 141 22.91 36.63 28.51
C GLN A 141 23.20 35.17 28.83
N ARG A 142 24.03 34.91 29.85
CA ARG A 142 24.38 33.54 30.26
C ARG A 142 23.16 32.81 30.81
N GLN A 143 22.40 33.47 31.67
CA GLN A 143 21.23 32.88 32.31
C GLN A 143 20.07 32.66 31.31
N ALA A 144 19.84 33.60 30.39
CA ALA A 144 18.87 33.45 29.30
C ALA A 144 19.26 32.30 28.35
N LYS A 145 20.53 32.23 27.93
CA LYS A 145 21.04 31.14 27.09
C LYS A 145 20.92 29.78 27.78
N GLU A 146 21.19 29.68 29.07
CA GLU A 146 21.04 28.43 29.83
C GLU A 146 19.58 27.97 29.92
N VAL A 147 18.64 28.90 30.15
CA VAL A 147 17.20 28.60 30.19
C VAL A 147 16.71 28.13 28.83
N ASP A 148 17.05 28.85 27.76
CA ASP A 148 16.67 28.47 26.40
C ASP A 148 17.26 27.11 25.99
N GLN A 149 18.55 26.87 26.31
CA GLN A 149 19.18 25.58 26.04
C GLN A 149 18.50 24.44 26.79
N ARG A 150 18.14 24.62 28.08
CA ARG A 150 17.44 23.60 28.87
C ARG A 150 16.02 23.37 28.36
N ALA A 151 15.27 24.42 28.04
CA ALA A 151 13.93 24.31 27.48
C ALA A 151 13.96 23.52 26.16
N GLN A 152 14.88 23.87 25.26
CA GLN A 152 15.08 23.17 23.99
C GLN A 152 15.48 21.70 24.18
N GLN A 153 16.45 21.40 25.04
CA GLN A 153 16.84 20.02 25.34
C GLN A 153 15.64 19.21 25.88
N SER A 154 14.81 19.82 26.72
CA SER A 154 13.62 19.17 27.25
C SER A 154 12.56 18.91 26.17
N PHE A 155 12.42 19.84 25.21
CA PHE A 155 11.51 19.69 24.08
C PHE A 155 11.97 18.61 23.12
N ASP A 156 13.26 18.61 22.75
CA ASP A 156 13.84 17.62 21.85
C ASP A 156 13.73 16.23 22.47
N ALA A 157 14.04 16.07 23.76
CA ALA A 157 13.87 14.80 24.47
C ALA A 157 12.39 14.34 24.50
N TYR A 158 11.46 15.26 24.73
CA TYR A 158 10.02 14.97 24.68
C TYR A 158 9.59 14.55 23.26
N ARG A 159 10.03 15.27 22.23
CA ARG A 159 9.73 14.96 20.83
C ARG A 159 10.22 13.57 20.48
N ASP A 160 11.46 13.25 20.81
CA ASP A 160 12.07 11.96 20.51
C ASP A 160 11.35 10.83 21.27
N GLN A 161 10.94 11.07 22.52
CA GLN A 161 10.14 10.13 23.31
C GLN A 161 8.76 9.88 22.68
N VAL A 162 8.05 10.93 22.23
CA VAL A 162 6.74 10.79 21.59
C VAL A 162 6.88 10.01 20.27
N ILE A 163 7.84 10.36 19.43
CA ILE A 163 8.09 9.65 18.16
C ILE A 163 8.43 8.17 18.42
N ALA A 164 9.25 7.87 19.43
CA ALA A 164 9.58 6.49 19.79
C ALA A 164 8.33 5.71 20.28
N GLN A 165 7.46 6.35 21.06
CA GLN A 165 6.19 5.77 21.50
C GLN A 165 5.28 5.47 20.32
N ASP A 166 5.17 6.40 19.37
CA ASP A 166 4.33 6.25 18.17
C ASP A 166 4.82 5.10 17.30
N ARG A 167 6.14 5.00 17.07
CA ARG A 167 6.74 3.86 16.36
C ARG A 167 6.42 2.53 17.02
N ALA A 168 6.51 2.46 18.35
CA ALA A 168 6.16 1.25 19.10
C ALA A 168 4.66 0.91 18.97
N GLN A 169 3.78 1.92 18.99
CA GLN A 169 2.33 1.73 18.81
C GLN A 169 2.00 1.25 17.41
N LEU A 170 2.60 1.83 16.37
CA LEU A 170 2.42 1.42 14.98
C LEU A 170 2.91 -0.02 14.77
N ALA A 171 4.08 -0.38 15.29
CA ALA A 171 4.59 -1.75 15.20
C ALA A 171 3.67 -2.76 15.92
N ALA A 172 3.18 -2.41 17.11
CA ALA A 172 2.24 -3.25 17.85
C ALA A 172 0.89 -3.41 17.13
N ALA A 173 0.38 -2.34 16.51
CA ALA A 173 -0.85 -2.38 15.72
C ALA A 173 -0.68 -3.23 14.45
N ALA A 174 0.41 -3.03 13.71
CA ALA A 174 0.74 -3.84 12.53
C ALA A 174 0.80 -5.34 12.89
N LYS A 175 1.47 -5.69 13.99
CA LYS A 175 1.51 -7.07 14.49
C LYS A 175 0.12 -7.61 14.81
N ARG A 176 -0.71 -6.86 15.55
CA ARG A 176 -2.07 -7.30 15.91
C ARG A 176 -2.95 -7.52 14.68
N LEU A 177 -2.87 -6.64 13.68
CA LEU A 177 -3.61 -6.76 12.43
C LEU A 177 -3.15 -7.97 11.62
N ALA A 178 -1.83 -8.23 11.55
CA ALA A 178 -1.29 -9.43 10.93
C ALA A 178 -1.75 -10.71 11.64
N ASP A 179 -1.65 -10.76 12.97
CA ASP A 179 -2.11 -11.90 13.78
C ASP A 179 -3.63 -12.14 13.65
N GLU A 180 -4.43 -11.09 13.43
CA GLU A 180 -5.86 -11.19 13.15
C GLU A 180 -6.14 -11.74 11.74
N ALA A 181 -5.44 -11.24 10.73
CA ALA A 181 -5.55 -11.73 9.35
C ALA A 181 -5.15 -13.20 9.23
N ASP A 182 -4.05 -13.61 9.86
CA ASP A 182 -3.59 -15.00 9.89
C ASP A 182 -4.61 -15.94 10.52
N ARG A 183 -5.24 -15.52 11.64
CA ARG A 183 -6.31 -16.31 12.29
C ARG A 183 -7.52 -16.46 11.37
N LYS A 184 -7.99 -15.36 10.78
CA LYS A 184 -9.11 -15.37 9.83
C LYS A 184 -8.84 -16.28 8.62
N TYR A 185 -7.61 -16.22 8.09
CA TYR A 185 -7.19 -17.10 6.99
C TYR A 185 -7.26 -18.58 7.38
N ARG A 186 -6.67 -18.95 8.52
CA ARG A 186 -6.70 -20.34 9.03
C ARG A 186 -8.12 -20.82 9.32
N ASP A 187 -8.95 -19.97 9.90
CA ASP A 187 -10.37 -20.31 10.16
C ASP A 187 -11.10 -20.60 8.84
N LYS A 188 -10.84 -19.81 7.79
CA LYS A 188 -11.42 -20.03 6.46
C LYS A 188 -10.88 -21.32 5.82
N GLU A 189 -9.57 -21.56 5.91
CA GLU A 189 -8.93 -22.79 5.44
C GLU A 189 -9.50 -24.04 6.11
N HIS A 190 -9.63 -24.01 7.44
CA HIS A 190 -10.27 -25.09 8.20
C HIS A 190 -11.73 -25.32 7.80
N GLY A 191 -12.50 -24.24 7.57
CA GLY A 191 -13.87 -24.35 7.10
C GLY A 191 -13.99 -25.03 5.73
N LEU A 192 -13.12 -24.68 4.78
CA LEU A 192 -13.09 -25.29 3.45
C LEU A 192 -12.62 -26.75 3.50
N SER A 193 -11.55 -27.03 4.25
CA SER A 193 -11.05 -28.39 4.43
C SER A 193 -12.07 -29.31 5.11
N SER A 194 -12.84 -28.80 6.07
CA SER A 194 -13.93 -29.55 6.70
C SER A 194 -15.06 -29.84 5.71
N ALA A 195 -15.39 -28.90 4.83
CA ALA A 195 -16.40 -29.10 3.79
C ALA A 195 -15.95 -30.13 2.73
N GLU A 196 -14.66 -30.11 2.35
CA GLU A 196 -14.05 -31.11 1.48
C GLU A 196 -14.15 -32.52 2.08
N ALA A 197 -13.79 -32.67 3.37
CA ALA A 197 -13.88 -33.94 4.07
C ALA A 197 -15.32 -34.46 4.17
N GLN A 198 -16.28 -33.55 4.40
CA GLN A 198 -17.70 -33.91 4.46
C GLN A 198 -18.22 -34.37 3.10
N LEU A 199 -17.89 -33.65 2.01
CA LEU A 199 -18.28 -34.06 0.65
C LEU A 199 -17.68 -35.43 0.30
N ALA A 200 -16.40 -35.65 0.59
CA ALA A 200 -15.76 -36.93 0.33
C ALA A 200 -16.44 -38.09 1.09
N GLN A 201 -16.88 -37.84 2.32
CA GLN A 201 -17.67 -38.80 3.10
C GLN A 201 -19.06 -39.04 2.50
N GLU A 202 -19.76 -37.99 2.09
CA GLU A 202 -21.09 -38.08 1.45
C GLU A 202 -21.03 -38.88 0.15
N LEU A 203 -20.07 -38.59 -0.73
CA LEU A 203 -19.83 -39.33 -1.97
C LEU A 203 -19.49 -40.80 -1.69
N ALA A 204 -18.63 -41.07 -0.71
CA ALA A 204 -18.30 -42.43 -0.32
C ALA A 204 -19.52 -43.21 0.21
N GLN A 205 -20.44 -42.56 0.92
CA GLN A 205 -21.69 -43.16 1.40
C GLN A 205 -22.70 -43.38 0.28
N GLU A 206 -22.84 -42.41 -0.63
CA GLU A 206 -23.74 -42.49 -1.79
C GLU A 206 -23.33 -43.62 -2.73
N SER A 207 -22.03 -43.77 -2.97
CA SER A 207 -21.48 -44.72 -3.93
C SER A 207 -21.17 -46.11 -3.32
N ALA A 208 -21.20 -46.24 -1.99
CA ALA A 208 -20.96 -47.49 -1.26
C ALA A 208 -21.87 -48.68 -1.68
N PRO A 209 -23.20 -48.54 -1.86
CA PRO A 209 -24.06 -49.65 -2.27
C PRO A 209 -23.69 -50.18 -3.66
N GLN A 210 -23.39 -49.28 -4.61
CA GLN A 210 -23.01 -49.65 -5.97
C GLN A 210 -21.63 -50.33 -5.99
N ARG A 211 -20.65 -49.82 -5.23
CA ARG A 211 -19.35 -50.48 -5.05
C ARG A 211 -19.50 -51.89 -4.47
N LEU A 212 -20.36 -52.06 -3.47
CA LEU A 212 -20.61 -53.37 -2.86
C LEU A 212 -21.26 -54.33 -3.87
N GLU A 213 -22.25 -53.87 -4.64
CA GLU A 213 -22.90 -54.65 -5.69
C GLU A 213 -21.89 -55.11 -6.75
N LEU A 214 -21.07 -54.19 -7.28
CA LEU A 214 -20.04 -54.48 -8.28
C LEU A 214 -18.99 -55.46 -7.74
N ARG A 215 -18.53 -55.28 -6.51
CA ARG A 215 -17.59 -56.21 -5.85
C ARG A 215 -18.21 -57.59 -5.65
N THR A 216 -19.48 -57.66 -5.28
CA THR A 216 -20.19 -58.94 -5.12
C THR A 216 -20.33 -59.65 -6.47
N LYS A 217 -20.66 -58.92 -7.55
CA LYS A 217 -20.68 -59.47 -8.91
C LYS A 217 -19.30 -60.01 -9.30
N LEU A 218 -18.23 -59.27 -9.05
CA LEU A 218 -16.85 -59.68 -9.34
C LEU A 218 -16.41 -60.98 -8.63
N GLN A 219 -16.99 -61.29 -7.47
CA GLN A 219 -16.73 -62.54 -6.74
C GLN A 219 -17.35 -63.78 -7.40
N ASN A 220 -18.24 -63.61 -8.39
CA ASN A 220 -18.83 -64.74 -9.10
C ASN A 220 -17.79 -65.41 -10.01
N LEU A 221 -17.42 -66.66 -9.66
CA LEU A 221 -16.46 -67.48 -10.39
C LEU A 221 -16.89 -67.83 -11.82
N ALA A 222 -18.18 -67.70 -12.15
CA ALA A 222 -18.72 -67.99 -13.47
C ALA A 222 -18.59 -66.83 -14.48
N LEU A 223 -18.01 -65.68 -14.08
CA LEU A 223 -17.76 -64.56 -14.99
C LEU A 223 -16.65 -64.90 -15.99
N ASP A 224 -16.91 -64.64 -17.27
CA ASP A 224 -15.85 -64.60 -18.27
C ASP A 224 -14.92 -63.38 -18.06
N GLN A 225 -13.77 -63.40 -18.74
CA GLN A 225 -12.75 -62.37 -18.58
C GLN A 225 -13.20 -60.99 -19.08
N ALA A 226 -14.08 -60.93 -20.09
CA ALA A 226 -14.58 -59.68 -20.65
C ALA A 226 -15.56 -59.01 -19.70
N ALA A 227 -16.49 -59.78 -19.12
CA ALA A 227 -17.45 -59.33 -18.13
C ALA A 227 -16.76 -58.89 -16.82
N ARG A 228 -15.73 -59.61 -16.39
CA ARG A 228 -14.90 -59.20 -15.25
C ARG A 228 -14.25 -57.84 -15.50
N LYS A 229 -13.60 -57.68 -16.66
CA LYS A 229 -12.98 -56.40 -17.04
C LYS A 229 -14.00 -55.26 -17.08
N ALA A 230 -15.18 -55.48 -17.62
CA ALA A 230 -16.23 -54.46 -17.67
C ALA A 230 -16.69 -54.00 -16.28
N LEU A 231 -16.80 -54.93 -15.31
CA LEU A 231 -17.15 -54.60 -13.92
C LEU A 231 -16.00 -53.87 -13.18
N GLU A 232 -14.75 -54.25 -13.44
CA GLU A 232 -13.57 -53.54 -12.94
C GLU A 232 -13.50 -52.10 -13.48
N ASP A 233 -13.70 -51.93 -14.78
CA ASP A 233 -13.73 -50.62 -15.44
C ASP A 233 -14.88 -49.75 -14.87
N GLN A 234 -16.05 -50.33 -14.55
CA GLN A 234 -17.15 -49.62 -13.88
C GLN A 234 -16.80 -49.19 -12.45
N LEU A 235 -16.14 -50.04 -11.68
CA LEU A 235 -15.73 -49.71 -10.31
C LEU A 235 -14.68 -48.60 -10.31
N GLN A 236 -13.72 -48.67 -11.24
CA GLN A 236 -12.73 -47.62 -11.44
C GLN A 236 -13.37 -46.30 -11.89
N ALA A 237 -14.35 -46.34 -12.79
CA ALA A 237 -15.04 -45.13 -13.25
C ALA A 237 -15.79 -44.43 -12.10
N LEU A 238 -16.36 -45.19 -11.17
CA LEU A 238 -17.06 -44.67 -10.00
C LEU A 238 -16.07 -44.07 -8.98
N ASP A 239 -14.92 -44.73 -8.76
CA ASP A 239 -13.84 -44.16 -7.94
C ASP A 239 -13.25 -42.87 -8.55
N GLN A 240 -13.11 -42.84 -9.88
CA GLN A 240 -12.64 -41.67 -10.62
C GLN A 240 -13.63 -40.50 -10.52
N ALA A 241 -14.93 -40.77 -10.66
CA ALA A 241 -15.97 -39.74 -10.56
C ALA A 241 -16.01 -39.09 -9.17
N ASP A 242 -15.92 -39.88 -8.09
CA ASP A 242 -15.84 -39.35 -6.72
C ASP A 242 -14.58 -38.48 -6.54
N ALA A 243 -13.43 -38.93 -7.06
CA ALA A 243 -12.17 -38.20 -6.98
C ALA A 243 -12.19 -36.89 -7.79
N ASP A 244 -12.79 -36.89 -8.98
CA ASP A 244 -12.91 -35.72 -9.85
C ASP A 244 -13.78 -34.63 -9.20
N GLN A 245 -14.87 -35.01 -8.51
CA GLN A 245 -15.71 -34.07 -7.77
C GLN A 245 -14.97 -33.42 -6.60
N VAL A 246 -14.22 -34.20 -5.81
CA VAL A 246 -13.39 -33.67 -4.72
C VAL A 246 -12.29 -32.75 -5.28
N ALA A 247 -11.66 -33.13 -6.39
CA ALA A 247 -10.65 -32.30 -7.05
C ALA A 247 -11.23 -30.98 -7.57
N GLU A 248 -12.44 -30.99 -8.13
CA GLU A 248 -13.14 -29.78 -8.55
C GLU A 248 -13.42 -28.84 -7.38
N LEU A 249 -13.94 -29.37 -6.27
CA LEU A 249 -14.17 -28.61 -5.04
C LEU A 249 -12.86 -27.99 -4.54
N ARG A 250 -11.79 -28.78 -4.45
CA ARG A 250 -10.47 -28.31 -4.00
C ARG A 250 -9.91 -27.19 -4.88
N ASN A 251 -10.07 -27.30 -6.19
CA ASN A 251 -9.65 -26.23 -7.13
C ASN A 251 -10.44 -24.94 -6.91
N ARG A 252 -11.75 -25.04 -6.66
CA ARG A 252 -12.60 -23.89 -6.33
C ARG A 252 -12.18 -23.25 -4.99
N ASP A 253 -11.90 -24.09 -4.00
CA ASP A 253 -11.53 -23.65 -2.65
C ASP A 253 -10.15 -22.99 -2.62
N GLN A 254 -9.18 -23.48 -3.40
CA GLN A 254 -7.89 -22.81 -3.59
C GLN A 254 -8.04 -21.40 -4.18
N LYS A 255 -8.91 -21.23 -5.19
CA LYS A 255 -9.21 -19.90 -5.76
C LYS A 255 -9.86 -19.00 -4.71
N ALA A 256 -10.79 -19.55 -3.93
CA ALA A 256 -11.44 -18.80 -2.85
C ALA A 256 -10.44 -18.38 -1.76
N LEU A 257 -9.48 -19.24 -1.39
CA LEU A 257 -8.42 -18.90 -0.44
C LEU A 257 -7.48 -17.81 -0.97
N GLY A 258 -7.09 -17.87 -2.25
CA GLY A 258 -6.25 -16.83 -2.86
C GLY A 258 -6.96 -15.46 -2.91
N ALA A 259 -8.23 -15.44 -3.28
CA ALA A 259 -9.05 -14.23 -3.25
C ALA A 259 -9.21 -13.68 -1.82
N TYR A 260 -9.48 -14.55 -0.85
CA TYR A 260 -9.64 -14.17 0.55
C TYR A 260 -8.34 -13.66 1.18
N GLN A 261 -7.19 -14.24 0.84
CA GLN A 261 -5.89 -13.74 1.27
C GLN A 261 -5.64 -12.31 0.76
N SER A 262 -5.95 -12.06 -0.52
CA SER A 262 -5.81 -10.73 -1.12
C SER A 262 -6.73 -9.70 -0.43
N GLU A 263 -7.96 -10.09 -0.11
CA GLU A 263 -8.92 -9.27 0.64
C GLU A 263 -8.39 -8.92 2.04
N LEU A 264 -7.89 -9.92 2.78
CA LEU A 264 -7.32 -9.71 4.11
C LEU A 264 -6.09 -8.79 4.07
N GLN A 265 -5.22 -8.94 3.08
CA GLN A 265 -4.06 -8.04 2.91
C GLN A 265 -4.52 -6.59 2.65
N GLY A 266 -5.51 -6.40 1.79
CA GLY A 266 -6.10 -5.08 1.54
C GLY A 266 -6.74 -4.45 2.79
N ASP A 267 -7.46 -5.24 3.59
CA ASP A 267 -8.07 -4.80 4.85
C ASP A 267 -7.00 -4.39 5.89
N VAL A 268 -5.96 -5.21 6.05
CA VAL A 268 -4.82 -4.89 6.94
C VAL A 268 -4.13 -3.60 6.52
N GLN A 269 -3.85 -3.44 5.22
CA GLN A 269 -3.19 -2.25 4.70
C GLN A 269 -4.05 -1.00 4.91
N SER A 270 -5.35 -1.06 4.58
CA SER A 270 -6.29 0.03 4.75
C SER A 270 -6.42 0.46 6.22
N LYS A 271 -6.57 -0.50 7.14
CA LYS A 271 -6.62 -0.24 8.59
C LYS A 271 -5.31 0.34 9.10
N MET A 272 -4.16 -0.15 8.64
CA MET A 272 -2.85 0.37 9.04
C MET A 272 -2.64 1.81 8.55
N GLN A 273 -3.06 2.13 7.32
CA GLN A 273 -3.03 3.49 6.79
C GLN A 273 -3.91 4.43 7.62
N ALA A 274 -5.15 4.04 7.91
CA ALA A 274 -6.05 4.82 8.75
C ALA A 274 -5.49 5.04 10.17
N TYR A 275 -4.94 3.98 10.78
CA TYR A 275 -4.34 4.05 12.10
C TYR A 275 -3.09 4.92 12.12
N SER A 276 -2.21 4.81 11.12
CA SER A 276 -1.02 5.67 11.02
C SER A 276 -1.39 7.14 10.87
N ALA A 277 -2.36 7.48 10.03
CA ALA A 277 -2.87 8.83 9.88
C ALA A 277 -3.49 9.37 11.18
N GLN A 278 -4.11 8.52 11.99
CA GLN A 278 -4.61 8.90 13.31
C GLN A 278 -3.46 9.16 14.29
N VAL A 279 -2.53 8.21 14.44
CA VAL A 279 -1.36 8.37 15.32
C VAL A 279 -0.61 9.64 14.98
N HIS A 280 -0.32 9.90 13.71
CA HIS A 280 0.39 11.13 13.30
C HIS A 280 -0.37 12.42 13.64
N ARG A 281 -1.70 12.44 13.51
CA ARG A 281 -2.50 13.60 13.93
C ARG A 281 -2.38 13.82 15.44
N ASP A 282 -2.48 12.76 16.22
CA ASP A 282 -2.37 12.81 17.68
C ASP A 282 -0.96 13.23 18.13
N THR A 283 0.08 12.73 17.47
CA THR A 283 1.48 13.13 17.65
C THR A 283 1.66 14.62 17.42
N ASN A 284 1.21 15.12 16.26
CA ASN A 284 1.35 16.52 15.91
C ASN A 284 0.60 17.41 16.91
N ALA A 285 -0.61 17.02 17.31
CA ALA A 285 -1.36 17.74 18.33
C ALA A 285 -0.61 17.79 19.69
N LYS A 286 -0.02 16.68 20.14
CA LYS A 286 0.79 16.62 21.37
C LYS A 286 2.05 17.48 21.30
N LEU A 287 2.74 17.48 20.15
CA LEU A 287 3.93 18.29 19.92
C LEU A 287 3.58 19.78 19.88
N GLU A 288 2.50 20.16 19.21
CA GLU A 288 2.02 21.55 19.14
C GLU A 288 1.55 22.05 20.50
N GLN A 289 0.84 21.23 21.27
CA GLN A 289 0.47 21.56 22.64
C GLN A 289 1.71 21.80 23.51
N ARG A 290 2.72 20.93 23.41
CA ARG A 290 3.96 21.09 24.19
C ARG A 290 4.75 22.33 23.75
N ALA A 291 4.88 22.56 22.45
CA ALA A 291 5.56 23.72 21.90
C ALA A 291 4.88 25.03 22.34
N GLY A 292 3.54 25.06 22.39
CA GLY A 292 2.78 26.19 22.93
C GLY A 292 3.10 26.46 24.40
N LEU A 293 3.10 25.43 25.23
CA LEU A 293 3.45 25.54 26.65
C LEU A 293 4.88 26.06 26.88
N GLU A 294 5.83 25.63 26.04
CA GLU A 294 7.21 26.11 26.13
C GLU A 294 7.37 27.55 25.65
N ARG A 295 6.70 27.93 24.55
CA ARG A 295 6.65 29.34 24.11
C ARG A 295 6.08 30.23 25.22
N ASP A 296 5.00 29.79 25.87
CA ASP A 296 4.40 30.51 27.00
C ASP A 296 5.34 30.58 28.21
N ALA A 297 6.08 29.50 28.50
CA ALA A 297 7.05 29.45 29.59
C ALA A 297 8.23 30.41 29.34
N ILE A 298 8.80 30.38 28.13
CA ILE A 298 9.87 31.29 27.70
C ILE A 298 9.36 32.73 27.76
N GLN A 299 8.19 33.04 27.20
CA GLN A 299 7.61 34.38 27.27
C GLN A 299 7.39 34.86 28.71
N LYS A 300 6.89 33.98 29.61
CA LYS A 300 6.73 34.31 31.03
C LYS A 300 8.08 34.58 31.70
N GLN A 301 9.11 33.80 31.40
CA GLN A 301 10.46 34.03 31.93
C GLN A 301 11.06 35.33 31.40
N VAL A 302 10.98 35.60 30.11
CA VAL A 302 11.44 36.87 29.51
C VAL A 302 10.71 38.06 30.13
N ARG A 303 9.38 37.97 30.33
CA ARG A 303 8.61 39.02 31.02
C ARG A 303 8.96 39.15 32.50
N ALA A 304 9.26 38.06 33.20
CA ALA A 304 9.69 38.09 34.60
C ALA A 304 11.11 38.65 34.77
N LEU A 305 11.94 38.50 33.74
CA LEU A 305 13.29 39.03 33.64
C LEU A 305 13.31 40.53 33.33
N ALA A 306 12.33 41.06 32.58
CA ALA A 306 12.23 42.49 32.27
C ALA A 306 12.28 43.43 33.52
N PRO A 307 11.53 43.19 34.61
CA PRO A 307 11.65 44.02 35.83
C PRO A 307 12.94 43.75 36.62
N GLN A 308 13.62 42.60 36.43
CA GLN A 308 14.95 42.36 37.02
C GLN A 308 16.04 43.18 36.31
N VAL A 309 15.94 43.37 35.00
CA VAL A 309 16.78 44.33 34.27
C VAL A 309 16.54 45.74 34.81
N SER A 310 15.29 46.15 35.04
CA SER A 310 14.98 47.43 35.69
C SER A 310 15.54 47.55 37.12
N ARG A 311 15.49 46.48 37.93
CA ARG A 311 16.05 46.47 39.30
C ARG A 311 17.57 46.35 39.37
N GLN A 312 18.23 45.69 38.42
CA GLN A 312 19.69 45.70 38.34
C GLN A 312 20.21 47.02 37.76
N LEU A 313 19.42 47.67 36.91
CA LEU A 313 19.63 49.06 36.53
C LEU A 313 19.28 50.06 37.64
N ASP A 314 18.60 49.67 38.74
CA ASP A 314 18.48 50.48 39.97
C ASP A 314 19.79 50.47 40.80
N GLY A 315 20.68 49.49 40.58
CA GLY A 315 22.07 49.53 41.07
C GLY A 315 22.95 50.52 40.28
N PHE A 316 22.49 50.89 39.09
CA PHE A 316 22.86 52.13 38.43
C PHE A 316 21.97 53.23 39.00
N GLU A 317 22.49 54.41 39.28
CA GLU A 317 21.60 55.54 39.51
C GLU A 317 21.01 56.01 38.17
N LEU A 318 20.17 55.19 37.53
CA LEU A 318 19.30 55.62 36.44
C LEU A 318 18.45 56.83 36.89
N SER A 319 18.13 56.89 38.18
CA SER A 319 17.57 58.04 38.90
C SER A 319 18.39 59.33 38.72
N LYS A 320 19.72 59.25 38.56
CA LYS A 320 20.61 60.38 38.24
C LYS A 320 20.74 60.68 36.75
N MET A 321 20.31 59.78 35.85
CA MET A 321 20.23 60.11 34.43
C MET A 321 19.07 61.09 34.22
N PRO A 322 19.26 62.13 33.38
CA PRO A 322 18.17 63.01 32.98
C PRO A 322 17.00 62.18 32.43
N PRO A 323 15.74 62.44 32.85
CA PRO A 323 14.55 61.77 32.33
C PRO A 323 14.51 61.61 30.79
N PRO A 324 14.91 62.60 29.96
CA PRO A 324 14.91 62.42 28.51
C PRO A 324 15.91 61.37 28.01
N LEU A 325 17.05 61.19 28.70
CA LEU A 325 18.05 60.17 28.32
C LEU A 325 17.54 58.76 28.64
N ARG A 326 16.89 58.59 29.80
CA ARG A 326 16.25 57.32 30.17
C ARG A 326 15.17 56.91 29.17
N ALA A 327 14.28 57.84 28.83
CA ALA A 327 13.24 57.61 27.84
C ALA A 327 13.83 57.26 26.46
N ARG A 328 14.97 57.87 26.09
CA ARG A 328 15.68 57.56 24.83
C ARG A 328 16.26 56.14 24.83
N VAL A 329 16.91 55.72 25.91
CA VAL A 329 17.46 54.36 26.03
C VAL A 329 16.35 53.31 26.04
N GLU A 330 15.27 53.54 26.78
CA GLU A 330 14.08 52.66 26.77
C GLU A 330 13.39 52.59 25.40
N SER A 331 13.40 53.69 24.62
CA SER A 331 12.89 53.69 23.25
C SER A 331 13.78 52.87 22.32
N ILE A 332 15.11 53.03 22.42
CA ILE A 332 16.07 52.24 21.63
C ILE A 332 15.90 50.75 21.92
N HIS A 333 15.83 50.37 23.19
CA HIS A 333 15.61 48.97 23.59
C HIS A 333 14.30 48.41 23.04
N ARG A 334 13.19 49.16 23.18
CA ARG A 334 11.88 48.74 22.62
C ARG A 334 11.91 48.60 21.10
N ASP A 335 12.55 49.51 20.40
CA ASP A 335 12.65 49.45 18.94
C ASP A 335 13.43 48.22 18.48
N PHE A 336 14.57 47.92 19.12
CA PHE A 336 15.36 46.74 18.82
C PHE A 336 14.64 45.44 19.18
N LEU A 337 13.97 45.40 20.33
CA LEU A 337 13.18 44.25 20.75
C LEU A 337 12.02 43.98 19.78
N ASN A 338 11.34 45.01 19.30
CA ASN A 338 10.28 44.87 18.29
C ASN A 338 10.83 44.35 16.95
N ARG A 339 11.98 44.83 16.50
CA ARG A 339 12.63 44.37 15.26
C ARG A 339 13.12 42.93 15.36
N TYR A 340 13.79 42.58 16.47
CA TYR A 340 14.20 41.22 16.76
C TYR A 340 12.99 40.28 16.77
N GLN A 341 11.89 40.66 17.44
CA GLN A 341 10.66 39.85 17.45
C GLN A 341 10.08 39.65 16.05
N ALA A 342 10.07 40.68 15.20
CA ALA A 342 9.58 40.58 13.83
C ALA A 342 10.44 39.63 12.98
N ASP A 343 11.77 39.74 13.06
CA ASP A 343 12.69 38.89 12.30
C ASP A 343 12.70 37.45 12.82
N ALA A 344 12.69 37.27 14.14
CA ALA A 344 12.57 35.96 14.77
C ALA A 344 11.26 35.28 14.36
N GLN A 345 10.14 36.01 14.30
CA GLN A 345 8.88 35.48 13.78
C GLN A 345 9.02 35.06 12.31
N GLY A 346 9.69 35.86 11.47
CA GLY A 346 9.95 35.50 10.08
C GLY A 346 10.76 34.21 9.92
N GLU A 347 11.74 33.97 10.80
CA GLU A 347 12.53 32.74 10.79
C GLU A 347 11.73 31.53 11.30
N LEU A 348 10.91 31.72 12.33
CA LEU A 348 9.97 30.70 12.80
C LEU A 348 8.95 30.31 11.71
N ASP A 349 8.43 31.28 10.96
CA ASP A 349 7.50 31.03 9.84
C ASP A 349 8.18 30.23 8.70
N ARG A 350 9.46 30.47 8.44
CA ARG A 350 10.26 29.68 7.47
C ARG A 350 10.48 28.26 7.93
N PHE A 351 10.81 28.07 9.20
CA PHE A 351 10.92 26.76 9.80
C PHE A 351 9.58 25.99 9.73
N ASP A 352 8.46 26.64 10.08
CA ASP A 352 7.14 26.02 10.01
C ASP A 352 6.73 25.63 8.58
N LYS A 353 7.06 26.46 7.57
CA LYS A 353 6.88 26.07 6.15
C LYS A 353 7.71 24.85 5.77
N THR A 354 8.95 24.78 6.23
CA THR A 354 9.85 23.64 5.96
C THR A 354 9.31 22.38 6.63
N ARG A 355 8.85 22.48 7.88
CA ARG A 355 8.16 21.40 8.61
C ARG A 355 6.93 20.90 7.86
N GLN A 356 6.09 21.79 7.36
CA GLN A 356 4.90 21.44 6.57
C GLN A 356 5.28 20.72 5.26
N GLN A 357 6.30 21.19 4.55
CA GLN A 357 6.78 20.54 3.33
C GLN A 357 7.34 19.14 3.60
N LEU A 358 8.12 18.97 4.67
CA LEU A 358 8.65 17.66 5.08
C LEU A 358 7.52 16.72 5.51
N SER A 359 6.52 17.22 6.24
CA SER A 359 5.31 16.46 6.60
C SER A 359 4.52 16.02 5.36
N ALA A 360 4.35 16.90 4.37
CA ALA A 360 3.70 16.55 3.10
C ALA A 360 4.48 15.48 2.32
N ARG A 361 5.82 15.56 2.30
CA ARG A 361 6.68 14.53 1.69
C ARG A 361 6.58 13.20 2.43
N TYR A 362 6.50 13.23 3.75
CA TYR A 362 6.29 12.04 4.57
C TYR A 362 4.92 11.40 4.26
N ALA A 363 3.84 12.19 4.23
CA ALA A 363 2.52 11.72 3.83
C ALA A 363 2.49 11.15 2.40
N ALA A 364 3.20 11.79 1.46
CA ALA A 364 3.34 11.29 0.09
C ALA A 364 4.13 9.97 0.02
N LEU A 365 5.17 9.80 0.84
CA LEU A 365 5.92 8.56 0.94
C LEU A 365 5.03 7.39 1.37
N HIS A 366 4.15 7.63 2.34
CA HIS A 366 3.19 6.64 2.84
C HIS A 366 1.97 6.43 1.92
N GLY A 367 1.54 7.48 1.21
CA GLY A 367 0.44 7.43 0.24
C GLY A 367 0.82 6.83 -1.12
N ALA A 368 2.08 6.94 -1.54
CA ALA A 368 2.56 6.39 -2.81
C ALA A 368 2.52 4.86 -2.87
N VAL A 369 2.58 4.19 -1.71
CA VAL A 369 2.46 2.73 -1.62
C VAL A 369 1.06 2.27 -2.05
N GLY A 370 0.00 2.94 -1.59
CA GLY A 370 -1.38 2.60 -1.99
C GLY A 370 -1.71 2.92 -3.46
N ALA A 371 -1.06 3.92 -4.06
CA ALA A 371 -1.30 4.29 -5.46
C ALA A 371 -0.75 3.26 -6.45
N ALA A 372 0.33 2.59 -6.09
CA ALA A 372 0.97 1.60 -6.95
C ALA A 372 0.23 0.25 -6.90
N ASP A 373 -0.31 -0.12 -5.74
CA ASP A 373 -1.21 -1.27 -5.60
C ASP A 373 -2.52 -1.09 -6.40
N ALA A 374 -3.06 0.13 -6.44
CA ALA A 374 -4.23 0.47 -7.24
C ALA A 374 -3.98 0.34 -8.76
N GLN A 375 -2.74 0.53 -9.22
CA GLN A 375 -2.39 0.39 -10.62
C GLN A 375 -2.20 -1.08 -11.02
N THR A 376 -1.60 -1.90 -10.16
CA THR A 376 -1.54 -3.36 -10.33
C THR A 376 -2.94 -3.97 -10.34
N ALA A 377 -3.82 -3.54 -9.42
CA ALA A 377 -5.21 -4.00 -9.38
C ALA A 377 -5.98 -3.68 -10.68
N LYS A 378 -5.75 -2.50 -11.27
CA LYS A 378 -6.34 -2.13 -12.57
C LYS A 378 -5.82 -3.00 -13.72
N GLU A 379 -4.53 -3.32 -13.72
CA GLU A 379 -3.94 -4.17 -14.77
C GLU A 379 -4.45 -5.61 -14.65
N VAL A 380 -4.57 -6.14 -13.42
CA VAL A 380 -5.19 -7.45 -13.17
C VAL A 380 -6.65 -7.47 -13.63
N ALA A 381 -7.44 -6.46 -13.28
CA ALA A 381 -8.84 -6.37 -13.72
C ALA A 381 -8.97 -6.30 -15.25
N ARG A 382 -8.04 -5.58 -15.91
CA ARG A 382 -7.97 -5.53 -17.37
C ARG A 382 -7.62 -6.90 -17.98
N LEU A 383 -6.60 -7.57 -17.47
CA LEU A 383 -6.18 -8.90 -17.96
C LEU A 383 -7.28 -9.94 -17.74
N GLN A 384 -7.98 -9.90 -16.61
CA GLN A 384 -9.16 -10.74 -16.35
C GLN A 384 -10.26 -10.50 -17.37
N HIS A 385 -10.54 -9.24 -17.68
CA HIS A 385 -11.53 -8.89 -18.70
C HIS A 385 -11.13 -9.43 -20.09
N ASP A 386 -9.87 -9.23 -20.50
CA ASP A 386 -9.36 -9.71 -21.80
C ASP A 386 -9.37 -11.24 -21.87
N ARG A 387 -9.04 -11.92 -20.77
CA ARG A 387 -9.10 -13.38 -20.61
C ARG A 387 -10.52 -13.91 -20.74
N ASP A 388 -11.50 -13.29 -20.07
CA ASP A 388 -12.91 -13.71 -20.12
C ASP A 388 -13.52 -13.47 -21.51
N GLN A 389 -13.16 -12.36 -22.17
CA GLN A 389 -13.57 -12.12 -23.56
C GLN A 389 -12.99 -13.16 -24.52
N LEU A 390 -11.71 -13.55 -24.33
CA LEU A 390 -11.08 -14.58 -25.14
C LEU A 390 -11.74 -15.95 -24.91
N TYR A 391 -11.98 -16.31 -23.64
CA TYR A 391 -12.68 -17.54 -23.29
C TYR A 391 -14.06 -17.62 -23.95
N ALA A 392 -14.87 -16.57 -23.83
CA ALA A 392 -16.20 -16.51 -24.43
C ALA A 392 -16.14 -16.70 -25.96
N LYS A 393 -15.18 -16.07 -26.65
CA LYS A 393 -14.99 -16.25 -28.09
C LYS A 393 -14.62 -17.69 -28.47
N ILE A 394 -13.77 -18.34 -27.66
CA ILE A 394 -13.40 -19.75 -27.89
C ILE A 394 -14.64 -20.64 -27.71
N VAL A 395 -15.41 -20.45 -26.64
CA VAL A 395 -16.65 -21.21 -26.39
C VAL A 395 -17.65 -21.02 -27.54
N ASP A 396 -17.89 -19.78 -27.97
CA ASP A 396 -18.79 -19.48 -29.09
C ASP A 396 -18.36 -20.20 -30.39
N GLN A 397 -17.05 -20.24 -30.66
CA GLN A 397 -16.49 -20.96 -31.80
C GLN A 397 -16.69 -22.47 -31.68
N VAL A 398 -16.39 -23.05 -30.51
CA VAL A 398 -16.60 -24.48 -30.20
C VAL A 398 -18.07 -24.85 -30.41
N GLU A 399 -19.00 -24.09 -29.84
CA GLU A 399 -20.43 -24.36 -29.94
C GLU A 399 -20.98 -24.18 -31.37
N SER A 400 -20.51 -23.16 -32.08
CA SER A 400 -20.88 -22.91 -33.48
C SER A 400 -20.42 -24.07 -34.38
N ARG A 401 -19.19 -24.54 -34.17
CA ARG A 401 -18.64 -25.70 -34.89
C ARG A 401 -19.36 -26.99 -34.54
N ALA A 402 -19.67 -27.21 -33.26
CA ALA A 402 -20.45 -28.36 -32.81
C ALA A 402 -21.84 -28.38 -33.46
N ARG A 403 -22.53 -27.23 -33.53
CA ARG A 403 -23.81 -27.07 -34.24
C ARG A 403 -23.67 -27.37 -35.74
N ALA A 404 -22.65 -26.85 -36.40
CA ALA A 404 -22.42 -27.10 -37.83
C ALA A 404 -22.12 -28.59 -38.12
N ILE A 405 -21.34 -29.25 -37.28
CA ILE A 405 -21.06 -30.70 -37.38
C ILE A 405 -22.33 -31.50 -37.11
N GLY A 406 -23.10 -31.15 -36.07
CA GLY A 406 -24.36 -31.79 -35.75
C GLY A 406 -25.38 -31.70 -36.90
N GLN A 407 -25.51 -30.52 -37.51
CA GLN A 407 -26.34 -30.32 -38.69
C GLN A 407 -25.88 -31.21 -39.87
N ARG A 408 -24.57 -31.29 -40.13
CA ARG A 408 -24.00 -32.18 -41.16
C ARG A 408 -24.28 -33.66 -40.89
N ARG A 409 -24.44 -34.06 -39.63
CA ARG A 409 -24.73 -35.45 -39.19
C ARG A 409 -26.22 -35.75 -39.01
N GLY A 410 -27.10 -34.78 -39.20
CA GLY A 410 -28.55 -34.93 -39.03
C GLY A 410 -29.04 -34.86 -37.58
N LEU A 411 -28.22 -34.37 -36.65
CA LEU A 411 -28.60 -34.19 -35.25
C LEU A 411 -29.52 -32.96 -35.11
N LYS A 412 -30.61 -33.10 -34.35
CA LYS A 412 -31.64 -32.05 -34.19
C LYS A 412 -31.24 -30.99 -33.17
N VAL A 413 -30.50 -31.38 -32.13
CA VAL A 413 -30.07 -30.51 -31.04
C VAL A 413 -28.63 -30.87 -30.70
N VAL A 414 -27.79 -29.87 -30.48
CA VAL A 414 -26.43 -30.03 -29.96
C VAL A 414 -26.33 -29.23 -28.67
N LEU A 415 -25.93 -29.88 -27.58
CA LEU A 415 -25.79 -29.26 -26.26
C LEU A 415 -24.31 -29.03 -25.93
N GLY A 416 -23.97 -27.84 -25.44
CA GLY A 416 -22.65 -27.56 -24.85
C GLY A 416 -22.65 -27.91 -23.36
N GLY A 417 -21.62 -28.63 -22.89
CA GLY A 417 -21.33 -28.85 -21.47
C GLY A 417 -22.21 -29.89 -20.74
N ALA A 418 -23.26 -30.41 -21.38
CA ALA A 418 -24.11 -31.45 -20.79
C ALA A 418 -23.73 -32.83 -21.33
N ILE A 419 -23.29 -33.74 -20.45
CA ILE A 419 -23.18 -35.16 -20.78
C ILE A 419 -24.60 -35.72 -20.89
N ALA A 420 -25.06 -35.97 -22.11
CA ALA A 420 -26.36 -36.57 -22.34
C ALA A 420 -26.31 -38.04 -21.90
N ALA A 421 -26.90 -38.34 -20.74
CA ALA A 421 -26.94 -39.69 -20.17
C ALA A 421 -27.52 -40.71 -21.19
N GLY A 422 -26.64 -41.52 -21.78
CA GLY A 422 -26.94 -42.81 -22.40
C GLY A 422 -27.33 -42.83 -23.89
N THR A 423 -27.72 -41.71 -24.52
CA THR A 423 -28.15 -41.72 -25.94
C THR A 423 -27.60 -40.58 -26.81
N GLY A 424 -26.78 -39.68 -26.23
CA GLY A 424 -26.21 -38.57 -26.97
C GLY A 424 -24.98 -38.96 -27.80
N VAL A 425 -24.81 -38.34 -28.96
CA VAL A 425 -23.59 -38.48 -29.76
C VAL A 425 -22.56 -37.45 -29.29
N ASP A 426 -21.39 -37.90 -28.82
CA ASP A 426 -20.28 -37.01 -28.49
C ASP A 426 -19.65 -36.46 -29.77
N LEU A 427 -19.61 -35.14 -29.90
CA LEU A 427 -19.02 -34.42 -31.03
C LEU A 427 -17.64 -33.83 -30.73
N THR A 428 -17.10 -34.03 -29.52
CA THR A 428 -15.88 -33.37 -29.04
C THR A 428 -14.69 -33.60 -29.98
N ASP A 429 -14.36 -34.85 -30.31
CA ASP A 429 -13.25 -35.20 -31.21
C ASP A 429 -13.41 -34.63 -32.65
N ASP A 430 -14.65 -34.48 -33.11
CA ASP A 430 -14.92 -33.92 -34.43
C ASP A 430 -14.79 -32.41 -34.45
N VAL A 431 -15.21 -31.75 -33.36
CA VAL A 431 -15.05 -30.31 -33.16
C VAL A 431 -13.57 -29.96 -33.05
N GLU A 432 -12.80 -30.72 -32.27
CA GLU A 432 -11.35 -30.52 -32.14
C GLU A 432 -10.63 -30.63 -33.49
N ARG A 433 -10.92 -31.67 -34.28
CA ARG A 433 -10.33 -31.85 -35.62
C ARG A 433 -10.73 -30.75 -36.61
N ASP A 434 -11.95 -30.23 -36.54
CA ASP A 434 -12.41 -29.14 -37.41
C ASP A 434 -11.76 -27.80 -37.01
N LEU A 435 -11.56 -27.58 -35.70
CA LEU A 435 -10.87 -26.40 -35.15
C LEU A 435 -9.39 -26.38 -35.56
N GLU A 436 -8.66 -27.49 -35.42
CA GLU A 436 -7.27 -27.62 -35.87
C GLU A 436 -7.12 -27.30 -37.37
N LYS A 437 -8.01 -27.86 -38.21
CA LYS A 437 -7.99 -27.62 -39.66
C LYS A 437 -8.31 -26.18 -40.07
N SER A 438 -9.05 -25.45 -39.23
CA SER A 438 -9.42 -24.06 -39.54
C SER A 438 -8.31 -23.04 -39.23
N HIS A 439 -7.25 -23.48 -38.56
CA HIS A 439 -6.13 -22.64 -38.12
C HIS A 439 -4.74 -23.11 -38.61
N ALA A 440 -4.68 -24.26 -39.31
CA ALA A 440 -3.52 -24.69 -40.10
C ALA A 440 -3.55 -24.03 -41.48
#